data_AF-A0A962NHW8-F1
#
_entry.id   AF-A0A962NHW8-F1
#
_cell.length_a   1.000
_cell.length_b   1.000
_cell.length_c   1.000
_cell.angle_alpha   90.00
_cell.angle_beta   90.00
_cell.angle_gamma   90.00
#
_symmetry.space_group_name_H-M   'P 1'
#
loop_
_entity.id
_entity.type
_entity.pdbx_description
1 polymer ?
#
loop_
_entity_poly.entity_id
_entity_poly.type
_entity_poly.pdbx_seq_one_letter_code
_entity_poly.pdbx_strand_id
1 'polypeptide(L)'
;GGQLFFAIEDGKITEQIEDVAYQMRTPEFWNACSAICDERDYRMGGSFFDGKGQPPQISAVSHGSATARFDGINVINTARSLG
;
A
#
# COMPACT_ATOMS: atom_id res chain seq x y z
N GLY A 1 1.05 -3.49 -7.23
CA GLY A 1 -0.30 -3.81 -6.74
C GLY A 1 -0.22 -4.22 -5.28
N GLY A 2 -1.32 -4.69 -4.72
CA GLY A 2 -1.50 -5.09 -3.33
C GLY A 2 -2.50 -6.26 -3.26
N GLN A 3 -2.80 -6.73 -2.06
CA GLN A 3 -3.59 -7.97 -1.90
C GLN A 3 -5.11 -7.74 -1.84
N LEU A 4 -5.56 -6.63 -1.24
CA LEU A 4 -6.97 -6.36 -0.97
C LEU A 4 -7.20 -4.85 -0.92
N PHE A 5 -8.28 -4.38 -1.56
CA PHE A 5 -8.60 -2.96 -1.68
C PHE A 5 -10.09 -2.72 -1.51
N PHE A 6 -10.43 -1.61 -0.85
CA PHE A 6 -11.80 -1.15 -0.70
C PHE A 6 -11.87 0.35 -0.96
N ALA A 7 -12.99 0.81 -1.51
CA ALA A 7 -13.31 2.23 -1.57
C ALA A 7 -13.69 2.76 -0.18
N ILE A 8 -13.39 4.03 0.07
CA ILE A 8 -13.82 4.77 1.25
C ILE A 8 -14.60 5.99 0.78
N GLU A 9 -15.87 6.07 1.16
CA GLU A 9 -16.79 7.15 0.79
C GLU A 9 -17.45 7.68 2.08
N ASP A 10 -17.49 9.00 2.24
CA ASP A 10 -18.03 9.68 3.45
C ASP A 10 -17.52 9.10 4.78
N GLY A 11 -16.24 8.71 4.80
CA GLY A 11 -15.57 8.15 5.98
C GLY A 11 -15.92 6.69 6.29
N LYS A 12 -16.57 5.96 5.37
CA LYS A 12 -16.95 4.55 5.53
C LYS A 12 -16.34 3.70 4.43
N ILE A 13 -15.92 2.50 4.79
CA ILE A 13 -15.52 1.46 3.82
C ILE A 13 -16.78 1.01 3.06
N THR A 14 -16.72 0.99 1.74
CA THR A 14 -17.83 0.61 0.87
C THR A 14 -17.51 -0.69 0.12
N GLU A 15 -17.35 -0.65 -1.20
CA GLU A 15 -17.15 -1.83 -2.04
C GLU A 15 -15.69 -2.25 -2.12
N GLN A 16 -15.48 -3.55 -2.35
CA GLN A 16 -14.16 -4.08 -2.71
C GLN A 16 -13.86 -3.71 -4.16
N ILE A 17 -12.65 -3.24 -4.42
CA ILE A 17 -12.20 -2.87 -5.77
C ILE A 17 -10.98 -3.71 -6.19
N GLU A 18 -10.77 -3.84 -7.50
CA GLU A 18 -9.66 -4.60 -8.09
C GLU A 18 -8.80 -3.74 -9.03
N ASP A 19 -7.69 -4.33 -9.50
CA ASP A 19 -6.75 -3.68 -10.41
C ASP A 19 -6.17 -2.36 -9.91
N VAL A 20 -5.94 -2.27 -8.60
CA VAL A 20 -5.44 -1.04 -7.96
C VAL A 20 -3.91 -1.02 -7.94
N ALA A 21 -3.34 0.08 -8.46
CA ALA A 21 -1.96 0.47 -8.21
C ALA A 21 -1.89 1.96 -7.85
N TYR A 22 -0.79 2.39 -7.25
CA TYR A 22 -0.49 3.82 -7.07
C TYR A 22 0.85 4.13 -7.72
N GLN A 23 1.01 5.35 -8.22
CA GLN A 23 2.24 5.82 -8.84
C GLN A 23 2.68 7.11 -8.20
N MET A 24 3.94 7.17 -7.76
CA MET A 24 4.55 8.39 -7.25
C MET A 24 6.05 8.23 -6.94
N ARG A 25 6.69 9.30 -6.46
CA ARG A 25 8.10 9.34 -6.05
C ARG A 25 8.22 9.25 -4.53
N THR A 26 9.22 8.52 -4.03
CA THR A 26 9.32 8.15 -2.61
C THR A 26 9.31 9.33 -1.64
N PRO A 27 10.09 10.42 -1.83
CA PRO A 27 10.02 11.57 -0.93
C PRO A 27 8.60 12.19 -0.85
N GLU A 28 7.94 12.27 -1.99
CA GLU A 28 6.58 12.79 -2.14
C GLU A 28 5.57 11.85 -1.44
N PHE A 29 5.81 10.53 -1.40
CA PHE A 29 5.01 9.57 -0.61
C PHE A 29 5.00 9.91 0.84
N TRP A 30 6.20 9.98 1.41
CA TRP A 30 6.34 10.09 2.84
C TRP A 30 5.95 11.49 3.32
N ASN A 31 6.16 12.52 2.50
CA ASN A 31 5.66 13.86 2.75
C ASN A 31 4.12 13.96 2.68
N ALA A 32 3.44 13.06 1.98
CA ALA A 32 1.98 13.02 1.92
C ALA A 32 1.33 12.31 3.11
N CYS A 33 2.11 11.74 4.04
CA CYS A 33 1.58 11.09 5.23
C CYS A 33 0.99 12.13 6.20
N SER A 34 -0.34 12.14 6.35
CA SER A 34 -1.05 13.14 7.15
C SER A 34 -1.53 12.64 8.51
N ALA A 35 -1.63 11.31 8.68
CA ALA A 35 -1.98 10.70 9.95
C ALA A 35 -1.42 9.28 10.06
N ILE A 36 -1.07 8.87 11.28
CA ILE A 36 -0.64 7.52 11.63
C ILE A 36 -1.38 7.13 12.92
N CYS A 37 -1.94 5.92 12.98
CA CYS A 37 -2.51 5.39 14.22
C CYS A 37 -1.44 5.16 15.28
N ASP A 38 -1.84 5.14 16.55
CA ASP A 38 -0.91 4.89 17.65
C ASP A 38 -0.48 3.42 17.75
N GLU A 39 0.37 3.15 18.73
CA GLU A 39 0.95 1.83 19.00
C GLU A 39 -0.07 0.70 19.16
N ARG A 40 -1.32 1.00 19.53
CA ARG A 40 -2.38 -0.02 19.71
C ARG A 40 -2.84 -0.62 18.39
N ASP A 41 -2.61 0.07 17.26
CA ASP A 41 -2.92 -0.41 15.92
C ASP A 41 -1.72 -1.05 15.20
N TYR A 42 -0.51 -0.96 15.77
CA TYR A 42 0.69 -1.50 15.16
C TYR A 42 0.60 -3.02 14.95
N ARG A 43 0.89 -3.48 13.74
CA ARG A 43 0.90 -4.90 13.36
C ARG A 43 2.23 -5.26 12.72
N MET A 44 2.75 -6.45 13.03
CA MET A 44 3.93 -7.02 12.38
C MET A 44 3.50 -8.03 11.32
N GLY A 45 3.82 -7.75 10.06
CA GLY A 45 3.67 -8.68 8.94
C GLY A 45 4.99 -9.35 8.58
N GLY A 46 4.92 -10.50 7.91
CA GLY A 46 6.10 -11.23 7.44
C GLY A 46 5.87 -11.95 6.13
N SER A 47 6.96 -12.22 5.42
CA SER A 47 7.00 -12.98 4.17
C SER A 47 8.22 -13.89 4.14
N PHE A 48 8.09 -15.08 3.54
CA PHE A 48 9.21 -15.97 3.25
C PHE A 48 10.03 -15.53 2.03
N PHE A 49 9.54 -14.54 1.28
CA PHE A 49 10.15 -14.00 0.08
C PHE A 49 10.40 -12.51 0.27
N ASP A 50 11.63 -12.05 0.05
CA ASP A 50 12.02 -10.65 0.20
C ASP A 50 11.92 -9.83 -1.10
N GLY A 51 11.70 -10.50 -2.23
CA GLY A 51 11.47 -9.88 -3.53
C GLY A 51 12.67 -9.12 -4.09
N LYS A 52 13.90 -9.45 -3.62
CA LYS A 52 15.14 -8.75 -4.00
C LYS A 52 16.02 -9.61 -4.91
N GLY A 53 16.86 -8.91 -5.68
CA GLY A 53 17.94 -9.52 -6.47
C GLY A 53 17.57 -9.85 -7.92
N GLN A 54 18.58 -9.82 -8.78
CA GLN A 54 18.58 -10.42 -10.11
C GLN A 54 19.96 -11.08 -10.32
N PRO A 55 20.12 -12.40 -10.08
CA PRO A 55 19.07 -13.42 -9.88
C PRO A 55 18.31 -13.29 -8.54
N PRO A 56 17.07 -13.83 -8.45
CA PRO A 56 16.24 -13.73 -7.25
C PRO A 56 16.91 -14.35 -6.03
N GLN A 57 16.81 -13.66 -4.89
CA GLN A 57 17.20 -14.17 -3.58
C GLN A 57 15.94 -14.51 -2.76
N ILE A 58 16.09 -15.40 -1.77
CA ILE A 58 15.00 -15.79 -0.87
C ILE A 58 15.49 -15.60 0.56
N SER A 59 14.73 -14.85 1.34
CA SER A 59 14.96 -14.66 2.77
C SER A 59 13.64 -14.40 3.48
N ALA A 60 13.54 -14.89 4.72
CA ALA A 60 12.44 -14.53 5.61
C ALA A 60 12.62 -13.07 6.06
N VAL A 61 11.61 -12.25 5.83
CA VAL A 61 11.62 -10.83 6.18
C VAL A 61 10.34 -10.43 6.90
N SER A 62 10.43 -9.40 7.74
CA SER A 62 9.29 -8.81 8.44
C SER A 62 9.29 -7.29 8.34
N HIS A 63 8.09 -6.74 8.34
CA HIS A 63 7.84 -5.29 8.36
C HIS A 63 6.65 -5.03 9.25
N GLY A 64 6.77 -4.04 10.14
CA GLY A 64 5.66 -3.61 10.96
C GLY A 64 5.23 -2.20 10.62
N SER A 65 3.94 -1.96 10.76
CA SER A 65 3.30 -0.68 10.47
C SER A 65 1.97 -0.57 11.22
N ALA A 66 1.62 0.65 11.61
CA ALA A 66 0.25 1.01 11.94
C ALA A 66 -0.47 1.48 10.66
N THR A 67 -1.80 1.52 10.69
CA THR A 67 -2.58 2.16 9.63
C THR A 67 -2.18 3.64 9.52
N ALA A 68 -1.94 4.08 8.29
CA ALA A 68 -1.53 5.45 7.98
C ALA A 68 -2.36 6.00 6.82
N ARG A 69 -2.58 7.31 6.84
CA ARG A 69 -3.28 8.04 5.79
C ARG A 69 -2.27 8.83 4.95
N PHE A 70 -2.40 8.70 3.64
CA PHE A 70 -1.61 9.44 2.67
C PHE A 70 -2.55 10.23 1.77
N ASP A 71 -2.40 11.56 1.74
CA ASP A 71 -3.29 12.45 1.00
C ASP A 71 -2.77 12.73 -0.42
N GLY A 72 -3.68 12.85 -1.39
CA GLY A 72 -3.32 13.23 -2.76
C GLY A 72 -2.54 12.16 -3.54
N ILE A 73 -2.58 10.90 -3.10
CA ILE A 73 -1.94 9.79 -3.83
C ILE A 73 -2.69 9.51 -5.13
N ASN A 74 -1.97 9.51 -6.25
CA ASN A 74 -2.54 9.09 -7.52
C ASN A 74 -2.69 7.56 -7.56
N VAL A 75 -3.94 7.11 -7.50
CA VAL A 75 -4.34 5.71 -7.61
C VAL A 75 -4.85 5.46 -9.03
N ILE A 76 -4.32 4.44 -9.69
CA ILE A 76 -4.65 4.05 -11.06
C ILE A 76 -5.34 2.69 -11.08
N ASN A 77 -6.26 2.52 -12.04
CA ASN A 77 -6.80 1.21 -12.40
C ASN A 77 -5.90 0.59 -13.49
N THR A 78 -5.27 -0.54 -13.20
CA THR A 78 -4.29 -1.20 -14.08
C THR A 78 -4.91 -2.01 -15.21
N ALA A 79 -6.21 -2.32 -15.16
CA ALA A 79 -6.91 -2.98 -16.27
C ALA A 79 -7.29 -2.00 -17.39
N ARG A 80 -7.26 -0.69 -17.11
CA ARG A 80 -7.63 0.32 -18.09
C ARG A 80 -6.51 0.51 -19.13
N SER A 81 -6.81 0.24 -20.39
CA SER A 81 -5.91 0.60 -21.50
C SER A 81 -5.88 2.12 -21.66
N LEU A 82 -4.67 2.69 -21.72
CA LEU A 82 -4.47 4.02 -22.28
C LEU A 82 -4.70 3.86 -23.79
N GLY A 83 -5.83 4.38 -24.28
CA GLY A 83 -6.11 4.43 -25.72
C GLY A 83 -5.06 5.22 -26.49
#